data_AF-A0A183AWU2-F1
#
_entry.id   AF-A0A183AWU2-F1
#
_cell.length_a   1.000
_cell.length_b   1.000
_cell.length_c   1.000
_cell.angle_alpha   90.00
_cell.angle_beta   90.00
_cell.angle_gamma   90.00
#
_symmetry.space_group_name_H-M   'P 1'
#
loop_
_entity.id
_entity.type
_entity.pdbx_description
1 polymer ?
#
loop_
_entity_poly.entity_id
_entity_poly.type
_entity_poly.pdbx_seq_one_letter_code
_entity_poly.pdbx_strand_id
1 'polypeptide(L)'
;MDFGQPSLTSRFTIRVHVADVNDNAPGFTQANYQLSVEENRPIDTVLERFTATDLDSGRNAEIEYFLDNAGMEYFRIDPKDGTLYTKTSFDREIRQKTIPLAGSESALPKENKQAVHNSIE
;
A
#
# COMPACT_ATOMS: atom_id res chain seq x y z
N MET A 1 12.92 -60.48 26.52
CA MET A 1 13.29 -59.11 26.92
C MET A 1 14.57 -58.77 26.19
N ASP A 2 14.50 -57.84 25.25
CA ASP A 2 15.60 -57.30 24.43
C ASP A 2 15.97 -55.92 25.02
N PHE A 3 17.26 -55.72 25.29
CA PHE A 3 17.86 -54.51 25.87
C PHE A 3 18.71 -53.78 24.83
N GLY A 4 18.10 -53.24 23.77
CA GLY A 4 18.78 -52.38 22.81
C GLY A 4 19.45 -51.14 23.46
N GLN A 5 20.75 -51.23 23.74
CA GLN A 5 21.66 -50.12 24.05
C GLN A 5 22.72 -50.08 22.91
N PRO A 6 22.92 -48.94 22.21
CA PRO A 6 22.60 -47.57 22.61
C PRO A 6 21.27 -47.06 22.04
N SER A 7 20.71 -46.02 22.67
CA SER A 7 19.54 -45.30 22.16
C SER A 7 19.86 -44.67 20.80
N LEU A 8 19.29 -45.20 19.72
CA LEU A 8 19.38 -44.57 18.40
C LEU A 8 18.51 -43.30 18.42
N THR A 9 19.15 -42.14 18.55
CA THR A 9 18.49 -40.84 18.41
C THR A 9 18.64 -40.36 16.97
N SER A 10 17.51 -40.20 16.28
CA SER A 10 17.47 -39.54 14.98
C SER A 10 17.05 -38.09 15.18
N ARG A 11 17.77 -37.16 14.55
CA ARG A 11 17.46 -35.74 14.55
C ARG A 11 17.08 -35.33 13.14
N PHE A 12 15.86 -34.83 12.97
CA PHE A 12 15.40 -34.25 11.71
C PHE A 12 15.27 -32.73 11.87
N THR A 13 15.66 -31.98 10.84
CA THR A 13 15.54 -30.52 10.83
C THR A 13 14.27 -30.15 10.06
N ILE A 14 13.31 -29.57 10.78
CA ILE A 14 12.13 -28.95 10.18
C ILE A 14 12.49 -27.49 9.86
N ARG A 15 12.26 -27.06 8.62
CA ARG A 15 12.32 -25.66 8.24
C ARG A 15 10.91 -25.10 8.25
N VAL A 16 10.66 -24.17 9.17
CA VAL A 16 9.39 -23.44 9.26
C VAL A 16 9.57 -22.11 8.53
N HIS A 17 8.69 -21.85 7.57
CA HIS A 17 8.59 -20.55 6.90
C HIS A 17 7.40 -19.80 7.48
N VAL A 18 7.64 -18.62 8.03
CA VAL A 18 6.56 -17.72 8.48
C VAL A 18 6.16 -16.87 7.29
N ALA A 19 4.91 -17.01 6.86
CA ALA A 19 4.33 -16.17 5.82
C ALA A 19 3.72 -14.91 6.47
N ASP A 20 3.86 -13.80 5.77
CA ASP A 20 3.29 -12.52 6.14
C ASP A 20 1.77 -12.48 5.89
N VAL A 21 1.04 -11.73 6.72
CA VAL A 21 -0.41 -11.51 6.59
C VAL A 21 -0.62 -10.03 6.30
N ASN A 22 -1.50 -9.70 5.36
CA ASN A 22 -1.85 -8.32 5.01
C ASN A 22 -2.71 -7.68 6.11
N ASP A 23 -2.07 -7.21 7.19
CA ASP A 23 -2.75 -6.62 8.35
C ASP A 23 -2.34 -5.17 8.63
N ASN A 24 -1.39 -4.63 7.87
CA ASN A 24 -1.05 -3.21 7.88
C ASN A 24 -1.71 -2.53 6.69
N ALA A 25 -2.11 -1.27 6.87
CA ALA A 25 -2.65 -0.47 5.79
C ALA A 25 -1.60 0.58 5.39
N PRO A 26 -1.51 0.96 4.11
CA PRO A 26 -0.55 1.96 3.67
C PRO A 26 -0.77 3.30 4.38
N GLY A 27 0.29 3.88 4.93
CA GLY A 27 0.28 5.18 5.57
C GLY A 27 1.04 6.23 4.77
N PHE A 28 0.41 7.35 4.45
CA PHE A 28 1.12 8.49 3.86
C PHE A 28 2.11 9.12 4.84
N THR A 29 3.21 9.65 4.31
CA THR A 29 4.24 10.36 5.11
C THR A 29 3.73 11.65 5.74
N GLN A 30 2.69 12.28 5.18
CA GLN A 30 2.09 13.50 5.70
C GLN A 30 0.59 13.32 5.93
N ALA A 31 0.08 13.87 7.03
CA ALA A 31 -1.34 13.82 7.36
C ALA A 31 -2.21 14.68 6.43
N ASN A 32 -1.63 15.75 5.87
CA ASN A 32 -2.31 16.65 4.95
C ASN A 32 -1.32 17.13 3.88
N TYR A 33 -1.74 17.08 2.62
CA TYR A 33 -1.00 17.66 1.50
C TYR A 33 -1.72 18.92 1.03
N GLN A 34 -1.00 20.04 1.02
CA GLN A 34 -1.49 21.33 0.50
C GLN A 34 -0.68 21.67 -0.74
N LEU A 35 -1.37 21.78 -1.87
CA LEU A 35 -0.73 22.09 -3.15
C LEU A 35 -1.16 23.46 -3.64
N SER A 36 -0.15 24.25 -4.00
CA SER A 36 -0.31 25.52 -4.69
C SER A 36 0.10 25.32 -6.14
N VAL A 37 -0.86 25.37 -7.05
CA VAL A 37 -0.61 25.21 -8.49
C VAL A 37 -0.49 26.60 -9.11
N GLU A 38 0.62 26.85 -9.78
CA GLU A 38 0.80 28.10 -10.53
C GLU A 38 -0.08 28.10 -11.78
N GLU A 39 -0.63 29.28 -12.09
CA GLU A 39 -1.46 29.50 -13.27
C GLU A 39 -0.67 29.24 -14.57
N ASN A 40 -1.38 28.82 -15.63
CA ASN A 40 -0.82 28.60 -16.97
C ASN A 40 0.28 27.53 -17.05
N ARG A 41 0.41 26.67 -16.03
CA ARG A 41 1.24 25.46 -16.12
C ARG A 41 0.74 24.61 -17.30
N PRO A 42 1.64 24.12 -18.17
CA PRO A 42 1.27 23.16 -19.22
C PRO A 42 0.59 21.93 -18.62
N ILE A 43 -0.31 21.32 -19.40
CA ILE A 43 -0.83 19.98 -19.09
C ILE A 43 0.35 19.00 -18.94
N ASP A 44 0.17 17.97 -18.09
CA ASP A 44 1.19 17.00 -17.69
C ASP A 44 2.42 17.58 -16.97
N THR A 45 2.32 18.77 -16.38
CA THR A 45 3.34 19.25 -15.45
C THR A 45 3.28 18.47 -14.14
N VAL A 46 4.45 18.03 -13.65
CA VAL A 46 4.60 17.42 -12.32
C VAL A 46 4.37 18.48 -11.24
N LEU A 47 3.49 18.17 -10.29
CA LEU A 47 3.17 19.02 -9.16
C LEU A 47 3.86 18.54 -7.88
N GLU A 48 3.70 17.27 -7.56
CA GLU A 48 4.15 16.66 -6.30
C GLU A 48 4.30 15.15 -6.47
N ARG A 49 5.07 14.49 -5.59
CA ARG A 49 5.09 13.03 -5.50
C ARG A 49 4.64 12.58 -4.12
N PHE A 50 3.53 11.87 -4.07
CA PHE A 50 3.04 11.29 -2.83
C PHE A 50 3.79 10.02 -2.49
N THR A 51 4.13 9.88 -1.20
CA THR A 51 4.78 8.68 -0.68
C THR A 51 3.93 8.10 0.44
N ALA A 52 3.60 6.82 0.30
CA ALA A 52 3.02 6.00 1.34
C ALA A 52 3.93 4.79 1.61
N THR A 53 3.85 4.28 2.82
CA THR A 53 4.60 3.10 3.27
C THR A 53 3.64 2.11 3.90
N ASP A 54 3.79 0.84 3.55
CA ASP A 54 3.14 -0.29 4.19
C ASP A 54 4.20 -1.10 4.96
N LEU A 55 3.84 -1.62 6.14
CA LEU A 55 4.73 -2.37 7.02
C LEU A 55 4.69 -3.89 6.75
N ASP A 56 3.82 -4.34 5.86
CA ASP A 56 3.76 -5.73 5.42
C ASP A 56 4.93 -6.11 4.51
N SER A 57 4.97 -7.36 4.04
CA SER A 57 6.08 -7.89 3.23
C SER A 57 5.65 -8.32 1.83
N GLY A 58 6.53 -8.08 0.85
CA GLY A 58 6.34 -8.53 -0.52
C GLY A 58 5.09 -7.91 -1.15
N ARG A 59 4.20 -8.76 -1.69
CA ARG A 59 2.97 -8.30 -2.37
C ARG A 59 1.97 -7.63 -1.43
N ASN A 60 2.02 -7.93 -0.13
CA ASN A 60 1.15 -7.30 0.86
C ASN A 60 1.53 -5.82 1.05
N ALA A 61 2.77 -5.43 0.75
CA ALA A 61 3.23 -4.05 0.80
C ALA A 61 3.18 -3.30 -0.55
N GLU A 62 2.53 -3.88 -1.57
CA GLU A 62 2.38 -3.21 -2.88
C GLU A 62 1.29 -2.13 -2.81
N ILE A 63 1.68 -0.89 -3.11
CA ILE A 63 0.85 0.32 -2.99
C ILE A 63 0.43 0.79 -4.39
N GLU A 64 -0.84 1.17 -4.55
CA GLU A 64 -1.37 1.70 -5.82
C GLU A 64 -2.16 3.01 -5.64
N TYR A 65 -1.62 4.13 -6.11
CA TYR A 65 -2.20 5.45 -5.86
C TYR A 65 -3.41 5.77 -6.76
N PHE A 66 -4.46 6.35 -6.18
CA PHE A 66 -5.61 6.86 -6.92
C PHE A 66 -6.10 8.21 -6.39
N LEU A 67 -6.85 8.91 -7.24
CA LEU A 67 -7.52 10.16 -6.91
C LEU A 67 -9.01 9.91 -6.74
N ASP A 68 -9.65 10.70 -5.89
CA ASP A 68 -11.10 10.76 -5.84
C ASP A 68 -11.68 11.38 -7.12
N ASN A 69 -13.00 11.26 -7.31
CA ASN A 69 -13.67 11.78 -8.50
C ASN A 69 -13.44 13.29 -8.72
N ALA A 70 -13.34 14.07 -7.63
CA ALA A 70 -13.08 15.50 -7.70
C ALA A 70 -11.63 15.81 -8.11
N GLY A 71 -10.65 15.04 -7.65
CA GLY A 71 -9.25 15.15 -8.03
C GLY A 71 -9.00 14.74 -9.48
N MET A 72 -9.66 13.67 -9.95
CA MET A 72 -9.53 13.17 -11.33
C MET A 72 -10.01 14.15 -12.41
N GLU A 73 -10.83 15.14 -12.05
CA GLU A 73 -11.27 16.19 -12.98
C GLU A 73 -10.10 17.12 -13.37
N TYR A 74 -9.21 17.43 -12.43
CA TYR A 74 -8.16 18.45 -12.61
C TYR A 74 -6.75 17.86 -12.66
N PHE A 75 -6.55 16.67 -12.10
CA PHE A 75 -5.25 16.04 -11.93
C PHE A 75 -5.25 14.60 -12.40
N ARG A 76 -4.06 14.08 -12.64
CA ARG A 76 -3.79 12.67 -12.87
C ARG A 76 -2.67 12.23 -11.93
N ILE A 77 -2.78 11.05 -11.35
CA ILE A 77 -1.72 10.45 -10.53
C ILE A 77 -1.16 9.22 -11.24
N ASP A 78 0.15 9.00 -11.16
CA ASP A 78 0.74 7.72 -11.54
C ASP A 78 0.47 6.70 -10.42
N PRO A 79 -0.20 5.57 -10.74
CA PRO A 79 -0.61 4.59 -9.74
C PRO A 79 0.58 3.87 -9.10
N LYS A 80 1.77 3.86 -9.72
CA LYS A 80 2.94 3.11 -9.23
C LYS A 80 3.87 3.95 -8.38
N ASP A 81 4.12 5.19 -8.80
CA ASP A 81 5.12 6.04 -8.13
C ASP A 81 4.52 7.23 -7.36
N GLY A 82 3.20 7.42 -7.43
CA GLY A 82 2.49 8.46 -6.70
C GLY A 82 2.71 9.87 -7.24
N THR A 83 3.29 10.04 -8.44
CA THR A 83 3.53 11.35 -9.03
C THR A 83 2.23 11.97 -9.54
N LEU A 84 1.95 13.20 -9.08
CA LEU A 84 0.78 13.98 -9.46
C LEU A 84 1.09 14.93 -10.61
N TYR A 85 0.22 14.92 -11.60
CA TYR A 85 0.29 15.72 -12.81
C TYR A 85 -0.94 16.61 -12.97
N THR A 86 -0.75 17.77 -13.60
CA THR A 86 -1.86 18.60 -14.10
C THR A 86 -2.56 17.91 -15.27
N LYS A 87 -3.88 17.76 -15.22
CA LYS A 87 -4.69 17.21 -16.34
C LYS A 87 -5.27 18.30 -17.24
N THR A 88 -5.45 19.49 -16.69
CA THR A 88 -5.99 20.67 -17.39
C THR A 88 -5.08 21.88 -17.18
N SER A 89 -5.24 22.91 -18.00
CA SER A 89 -4.65 24.22 -17.75
C SER A 89 -5.44 24.91 -16.64
N PHE A 90 -4.74 25.33 -15.59
CA PHE A 90 -5.33 26.08 -14.48
C PHE A 90 -5.31 27.56 -14.86
N ASP A 91 -6.48 28.16 -15.05
CA ASP A 91 -6.63 29.60 -15.10
C ASP A 91 -6.82 30.17 -13.68
N ARG A 92 -6.79 31.51 -13.59
CA ARG A 92 -6.58 32.32 -12.39
C ARG A 92 -7.56 32.13 -11.23
N GLU A 93 -8.56 31.28 -11.38
CA GLU A 93 -9.62 31.07 -10.39
C GLU A 93 -9.33 29.94 -9.38
N ILE A 94 -8.29 29.12 -9.59
CA ILE A 94 -7.95 28.02 -8.65
C ILE A 94 -6.93 28.50 -7.61
N ARG A 95 -7.40 29.26 -6.63
CA ARG A 95 -6.60 29.67 -5.47
C ARG A 95 -6.61 28.57 -4.41
N GLN A 96 -5.59 27.71 -4.45
CA GLN A 96 -5.25 26.73 -3.41
C GLN A 96 -6.32 25.63 -3.23
N LYS A 97 -6.05 24.44 -3.75
CA LYS A 97 -6.96 23.29 -3.62
C LYS A 97 -6.33 22.26 -2.69
N THR A 98 -7.02 21.96 -1.59
CA THR A 98 -6.71 20.76 -0.80
C THR A 98 -7.15 19.56 -1.61
N ILE A 99 -6.23 18.66 -1.93
CA ILE A 99 -6.55 17.41 -2.61
C ILE A 99 -6.73 16.37 -1.50
N PRO A 100 -7.97 15.89 -1.23
CA PRO A 100 -8.16 14.74 -0.37
C PRO A 100 -7.62 13.52 -1.13
N LEU A 101 -6.38 13.13 -0.83
CA LEU A 101 -5.83 11.89 -1.36
C LEU A 101 -6.43 10.75 -0.54
N ALA A 102 -7.31 9.99 -1.16
CA ALA A 102 -7.66 8.68 -0.64
C ALA A 102 -6.42 7.79 -0.81
N GLY A 103 -5.82 7.39 0.32
CA GLY A 103 -4.75 6.42 0.34
C GLY A 103 -5.25 5.11 -0.26
N SER A 104 -4.41 4.53 -1.09
CA SER A 104 -4.66 3.31 -1.84
C SER A 104 -5.25 2.18 -1.00
N GLU A 105 -6.45 1.69 -1.33
CA GLU A 105 -6.85 0.32 -1.01
C GLU A 105 -6.32 -0.56 -2.15
N SER A 106 -5.06 -0.97 -2.04
CA SER A 106 -4.51 -2.01 -2.91
C SER A 106 -5.23 -3.32 -2.60
N ALA A 107 -5.81 -3.91 -3.62
CA ALA A 107 -6.80 -4.95 -3.51
C ALA A 107 -6.22 -6.29 -3.04
N LEU A 108 -6.38 -6.59 -1.76
CA LEU A 108 -6.83 -7.90 -1.30
C LEU A 108 -8.02 -7.64 -0.35
N PRO A 109 -9.18 -8.28 -0.53
CA PRO A 109 -10.27 -8.12 0.42
C PRO A 109 -9.76 -8.42 1.83
N LYS A 110 -10.22 -7.66 2.82
CA LYS A 110 -9.98 -7.90 4.26
C LYS A 110 -10.64 -9.21 4.77
N GLU A 111 -10.80 -10.22 3.91
CA GLU A 111 -11.21 -11.58 4.24
C GLU A 111 -9.95 -12.46 4.15
N ASN A 112 -9.42 -12.99 5.24
CA ASN A 112 -10.09 -14.01 6.04
C ASN A 112 -9.88 -13.80 7.55
N LYS A 113 -10.83 -13.13 8.21
CA LYS A 113 -11.10 -13.38 9.63
C LYS A 113 -12.24 -14.40 9.76
N GLN A 114 -11.95 -15.68 9.52
CA GLN A 114 -12.71 -16.76 10.16
C GLN A 114 -11.84 -18.01 10.30
N ALA A 115 -11.84 -18.55 11.51
CA ALA A 115 -11.09 -19.69 12.01
C ALA A 115 -11.14 -20.94 11.13
N VAL A 116 -9.98 -21.56 10.90
CA VAL A 116 -9.89 -23.03 10.82
C VAL A 116 -9.42 -23.55 12.17
N HIS A 117 -10.39 -24.04 12.95
CA HIS A 117 -10.15 -24.97 14.04
C HIS A 117 -9.55 -26.23 13.44
N ASN A 118 -8.38 -26.66 13.91
CA ASN A 118 -7.99 -28.06 13.86
C ASN A 118 -7.35 -28.42 15.19
N SER A 119 -8.18 -28.98 16.06
CA SER A 119 -7.74 -29.93 17.09
C SER A 119 -6.94 -31.04 16.40
N ILE A 120 -5.78 -31.38 16.95
CA ILE A 120 -5.20 -32.70 16.78
C ILE A 120 -4.70 -33.12 18.17
N GLU A 121 -5.39 -34.14 18.68
CA GLU A 121 -5.10 -35.13 19.74
C GLU A 121 -4.10 -34.81 20.86
#